data_AF-A0A8T7IY86-F1
#
_entry.id   AF-A0A8T7IY86-F1
#
_cell.length_a   1.000
_cell.length_b   1.000
_cell.length_c   1.000
_cell.angle_alpha   90.00
_cell.angle_beta   90.00
_cell.angle_gamma   90.00
#
_symmetry.space_group_name_H-M   'P 1'
#
loop_
_entity.id
_entity.type
_entity.pdbx_description
1 polymer ?
#
loop_
_entity_poly.entity_id
_entity_poly.type
_entity_poly.pdbx_seq_one_letter_code
_entity_poly.pdbx_strand_id
1 'polypeptide(L)'
;MLSINRFKMYLVMLVVLSLYLCRDSRPSFDAMINNYQENTEVFMKLAKLSCQLGEKGELKFYEPRSFEYVTNPVLDAYLGAIDGKSVVYTKNSDGSCGLSVYIWGMGFAGSGNSYRYKYQPEAPKPYDPAVHIHNKIINNQKDVEFDMPLTHEAQFDNWYFNYKNT
;
A
#
# COMPACT_ATOMS: atom_id res chain seq x y z
N MET A 1 11.28 12.73 -50.86
CA MET A 1 10.19 13.27 -50.01
C MET A 1 9.41 12.21 -49.20
N LEU A 2 9.78 10.92 -49.22
CA LEU A 2 9.12 9.86 -48.42
C LEU A 2 9.75 9.57 -47.04
N SER A 3 11.00 9.99 -46.81
CA SER A 3 11.73 9.74 -45.55
C SER A 3 11.17 10.56 -44.36
N ILE A 4 10.73 11.79 -44.61
CA ILE A 4 10.24 12.72 -43.58
C ILE A 4 8.93 12.22 -42.94
N ASN A 5 8.07 11.53 -43.70
CA ASN A 5 6.80 10.98 -43.17
C ASN A 5 7.01 9.79 -42.25
N ARG A 6 8.02 8.95 -42.50
CA ARG A 6 8.34 7.82 -41.62
C ARG A 6 8.92 8.31 -40.28
N PHE A 7 9.81 9.31 -40.33
CA PHE A 7 10.39 9.89 -39.11
C PHE A 7 9.32 10.56 -38.22
N LYS A 8 8.37 11.29 -38.82
CA LYS A 8 7.23 11.88 -38.09
C LYS A 8 6.33 10.81 -37.44
N MET A 9 6.08 9.71 -38.14
CA MET A 9 5.26 8.60 -37.62
C MET A 9 5.92 7.88 -36.45
N TYR A 10 7.25 7.62 -36.51
CA TYR A 10 8.00 7.06 -35.37
C TYR A 10 8.03 8.01 -34.17
N LEU A 11 8.16 9.32 -34.41
CA LEU A 11 8.16 10.32 -33.35
C LEU A 11 6.80 10.41 -32.66
N VAL A 12 5.70 10.37 -33.41
CA VAL A 12 4.33 10.30 -32.86
C VAL A 12 4.13 9.01 -32.07
N MET A 13 4.58 7.86 -32.58
CA MET A 13 4.46 6.58 -31.88
C MET A 13 5.29 6.54 -30.58
N LEU A 14 6.49 7.13 -30.57
CA LEU A 14 7.33 7.30 -29.38
C LEU A 14 6.72 8.25 -28.34
N VAL A 15 6.10 9.36 -28.78
CA VAL A 15 5.38 10.28 -27.89
C VAL A 15 4.13 9.61 -27.30
N VAL A 16 3.39 8.84 -28.10
CA VAL A 16 2.26 8.07 -27.58
C VAL A 16 2.72 7.01 -26.60
N LEU A 17 3.81 6.27 -26.88
CA LEU A 17 4.39 5.29 -25.96
C LEU A 17 4.88 5.93 -24.66
N SER A 18 5.54 7.09 -24.74
CA SER A 18 6.03 7.79 -23.54
C SER A 18 4.89 8.34 -22.68
N LEU A 19 3.79 8.76 -23.28
CA LEU A 19 2.57 9.15 -22.56
C LEU A 19 1.91 7.96 -21.84
N TYR A 20 1.97 6.74 -22.40
CA TYR A 20 1.48 5.53 -21.71
C TYR A 20 2.40 5.07 -20.58
N LEU A 21 3.70 5.31 -20.67
CA LEU A 21 4.68 4.95 -19.64
C LEU A 21 4.66 5.90 -18.42
N CYS A 22 4.07 7.09 -18.55
CA CYS A 22 3.91 8.08 -17.48
C CYS A 22 2.57 7.97 -16.73
N ARG A 23 1.91 6.80 -16.73
CA ARG A 23 0.73 6.60 -15.87
C ARG A 23 1.19 6.53 -14.42
N ASP A 24 0.75 7.49 -13.59
CA ASP A 24 1.05 7.48 -12.15
C ASP A 24 0.55 6.14 -11.55
N SER A 25 1.48 5.36 -10.99
CA SER A 25 1.20 4.05 -10.38
C SER A 25 0.62 4.17 -8.98
N ARG A 26 0.43 5.40 -8.49
CA ARG A 26 -0.11 5.70 -7.17
C ARG A 26 -1.60 5.35 -7.08
N PRO A 27 -2.01 4.55 -6.07
CA PRO A 27 -3.43 4.30 -5.84
C PRO A 27 -4.13 5.56 -5.30
N SER A 28 -5.42 5.71 -5.62
CA SER A 28 -6.30 6.67 -4.92
C SER A 28 -6.74 6.11 -3.57
N PHE A 29 -7.28 6.95 -2.68
CA PHE A 29 -7.88 6.47 -1.43
C PHE A 29 -9.04 5.51 -1.70
N ASP A 30 -9.90 5.83 -2.67
CA ASP A 30 -11.00 4.94 -3.07
C ASP A 30 -10.48 3.59 -3.59
N ALA A 31 -9.37 3.57 -4.33
CA ALA A 31 -8.76 2.32 -4.77
C ALA A 31 -8.27 1.46 -3.59
N MET A 32 -7.74 2.09 -2.54
CA MET A 32 -7.34 1.37 -1.32
C MET A 32 -8.55 0.79 -0.58
N ILE A 33 -9.63 1.57 -0.47
CA ILE A 33 -10.87 1.12 0.17
C ILE A 33 -11.48 -0.04 -0.63
N ASN A 34 -11.64 0.13 -1.94
CA ASN A 34 -12.24 -0.89 -2.81
C ASN A 34 -11.43 -2.18 -2.82
N ASN A 35 -10.09 -2.09 -2.91
CA ASN A 35 -9.23 -3.26 -2.86
C ASN A 35 -9.40 -4.06 -1.56
N TYR A 36 -9.56 -3.39 -0.42
CA TYR A 36 -9.87 -4.06 0.84
C TYR A 36 -11.26 -4.72 0.79
N GLN A 37 -12.30 -3.99 0.36
CA GLN A 37 -13.67 -4.50 0.31
C GLN A 37 -13.77 -5.76 -0.59
N GLU A 38 -13.16 -5.71 -1.77
CA GLU A 38 -13.15 -6.80 -2.75
C GLU A 38 -12.33 -8.01 -2.27
N ASN A 39 -11.34 -7.80 -1.39
CA ASN A 39 -10.41 -8.85 -0.95
C ASN A 39 -10.43 -9.10 0.56
N THR A 40 -11.53 -8.80 1.25
CA THR A 40 -11.64 -8.88 2.72
C THR A 40 -11.17 -10.24 3.27
N GLU A 41 -11.53 -11.35 2.61
CA GLU A 41 -11.06 -12.69 3.01
C GLU A 41 -9.53 -12.85 2.93
N VAL A 42 -8.90 -12.26 1.92
CA VAL A 42 -7.44 -12.32 1.75
C VAL A 42 -6.76 -11.53 2.85
N PHE A 43 -7.29 -10.37 3.22
CA PHE A 43 -6.81 -9.60 4.38
C PHE A 43 -6.90 -10.42 5.67
N MET A 44 -8.01 -11.14 5.91
CA MET A 44 -8.15 -12.01 7.08
C MET A 44 -7.14 -13.16 7.07
N LYS A 45 -6.96 -13.81 5.93
CA LYS A 45 -6.02 -14.93 5.77
C LYS A 45 -4.57 -14.45 5.93
N LEU A 46 -4.24 -13.28 5.38
CA LEU A 46 -2.95 -12.63 5.54
C LEU A 46 -2.69 -12.29 7.01
N ALA A 47 -3.64 -11.64 7.69
CA ALA A 47 -3.51 -11.32 9.11
C ALA A 47 -3.21 -12.57 9.93
N LYS A 48 -4.06 -13.59 9.80
CA LYS A 48 -3.92 -14.84 10.54
C LYS A 48 -2.57 -15.50 10.30
N LEU A 49 -2.17 -15.67 9.05
CA LEU A 49 -0.90 -16.33 8.73
C LEU A 49 0.31 -15.53 9.22
N SER A 50 0.34 -14.22 8.94
CA SER A 50 1.46 -13.36 9.36
C SER A 50 1.59 -13.31 10.87
N CYS A 51 0.49 -13.24 11.62
CA CYS A 51 0.53 -13.30 13.08
C CYS A 51 1.04 -14.65 13.59
N GLN A 52 0.57 -15.76 13.04
CA GLN A 52 1.04 -17.09 13.41
C GLN A 52 2.54 -17.29 13.18
N LEU A 53 3.07 -16.76 12.07
CA LEU A 53 4.50 -16.81 11.78
C LEU A 53 5.29 -15.85 12.69
N GLY A 54 4.76 -14.66 12.95
CA GLY A 54 5.37 -13.66 13.83
C GLY A 54 5.47 -14.12 15.28
N GLU A 55 4.44 -14.79 15.80
CA GLU A 55 4.44 -15.38 17.14
C GLU A 55 5.50 -16.48 17.31
N LYS A 56 5.81 -17.22 16.24
CA LYS A 56 6.88 -18.23 16.21
C LYS A 56 8.27 -17.64 15.98
N GLY A 57 8.37 -16.33 15.71
CA GLY A 57 9.62 -15.67 15.36
C GLY A 57 10.08 -15.94 13.92
N GLU A 58 9.22 -16.50 13.07
CA GLU A 58 9.51 -16.84 11.68
C GLU A 58 9.24 -15.66 10.73
N LEU A 59 8.55 -14.62 11.21
CA LEU A 59 8.25 -13.42 10.44
C LEU A 59 8.51 -12.15 11.26
N LYS A 60 9.37 -11.27 10.73
CA LYS A 60 9.50 -9.87 11.17
C LYS A 60 9.23 -8.92 10.00
N PHE A 61 9.80 -9.24 8.85
CA PHE A 61 9.60 -8.56 7.58
C PHE A 61 9.57 -9.61 6.47
N TYR A 62 8.71 -9.41 5.48
CA TYR A 62 8.66 -10.24 4.30
C TYR A 62 8.35 -9.39 3.07
N GLU A 63 9.15 -9.59 2.02
CA GLU A 63 8.98 -8.99 0.71
C GLU A 63 9.11 -10.10 -0.34
N PRO A 64 8.07 -10.36 -1.16
CA PRO A 64 8.13 -11.34 -2.23
C PRO A 64 9.35 -11.12 -3.13
N ARG A 65 10.06 -12.20 -3.44
CA ARG A 65 11.22 -12.20 -4.37
C ARG A 65 12.41 -11.35 -3.92
N SER A 66 12.52 -11.03 -2.64
CA SER A 66 13.79 -10.54 -2.09
C SER A 66 14.84 -11.67 -2.12
N PHE A 67 16.05 -11.36 -2.57
CA PHE A 67 17.17 -12.31 -2.67
C PHE A 67 17.64 -12.84 -1.30
N GLU A 68 17.19 -12.22 -0.21
CA GLU A 68 17.69 -12.47 1.15
C GLU A 68 16.84 -13.47 1.94
N TYR A 69 15.66 -13.88 1.45
CA TYR A 69 14.70 -14.64 2.26
C TYR A 69 14.21 -15.93 1.58
N VAL A 70 13.92 -16.94 2.41
CA VAL A 70 13.17 -18.12 1.98
C VAL A 70 11.79 -17.67 1.54
N THR A 71 11.42 -18.03 0.31
CA THR A 71 10.11 -17.67 -0.25
C THR A 71 8.99 -18.37 0.51
N ASN A 72 7.90 -17.65 0.78
CA ASN A 72 6.66 -18.21 1.30
C ASN A 72 5.57 -18.03 0.23
N PRO A 73 5.29 -19.07 -0.57
CA PRO A 73 4.34 -18.98 -1.69
C PRO A 73 2.93 -18.56 -1.27
N VAL A 74 2.54 -18.85 -0.03
CA VAL A 74 1.23 -18.48 0.50
C VAL A 74 1.18 -16.99 0.81
N LEU A 75 2.23 -16.43 1.44
CA LEU A 75 2.36 -14.98 1.61
C LEU A 75 2.48 -14.26 0.28
N ASP A 76 3.21 -14.82 -0.70
CA ASP A 76 3.30 -14.27 -2.06
C ASP A 76 1.91 -14.15 -2.69
N ALA A 77 1.10 -15.20 -2.60
CA ALA A 77 -0.25 -15.22 -3.15
C ALA A 77 -1.15 -14.18 -2.47
N TYR A 78 -1.12 -14.10 -1.13
CA TYR A 78 -1.95 -13.14 -0.38
C TYR A 78 -1.54 -11.69 -0.63
N LEU A 79 -0.24 -11.40 -0.62
CA LEU A 79 0.27 -10.06 -0.93
C LEU A 79 -0.03 -9.69 -2.38
N GLY A 80 0.22 -10.59 -3.33
CA GLY A 80 -0.07 -10.35 -4.74
C GLY A 80 -1.55 -10.08 -5.03
N ALA A 81 -2.46 -10.71 -4.29
CA ALA A 81 -3.90 -10.50 -4.46
C ALA A 81 -4.41 -9.14 -3.95
N ILE A 82 -3.65 -8.46 -3.08
CA ILE A 82 -4.04 -7.15 -2.50
C ILE A 82 -3.09 -6.02 -2.92
N ASP A 83 -2.30 -6.23 -3.97
CA ASP A 83 -1.22 -5.34 -4.42
C ASP A 83 -0.17 -5.01 -3.35
N GLY A 84 -0.01 -5.91 -2.39
CA GLY A 84 0.98 -5.86 -1.33
C GLY A 84 2.40 -6.09 -1.83
N LYS A 85 3.31 -5.18 -1.49
CA LYS A 85 4.74 -5.29 -1.79
C LYS A 85 5.54 -5.90 -0.64
N SER A 86 5.15 -5.65 0.59
CA SER A 86 5.76 -6.29 1.75
C SER A 86 4.83 -6.27 2.95
N VAL A 87 5.10 -7.13 3.94
CA VAL A 87 4.43 -7.15 5.22
C VAL A 87 5.46 -7.11 6.35
N VAL A 88 5.19 -6.27 7.34
CA VAL A 88 5.94 -6.20 8.60
C VAL A 88 5.06 -6.73 9.71
N TYR A 89 5.62 -7.62 10.52
CA TYR A 89 5.02 -8.03 11.79
C TYR A 89 5.57 -7.19 12.93
N THR A 90 4.67 -6.75 13.82
CA THR A 90 4.99 -6.08 15.06
C THR A 90 4.25 -6.77 16.20
N LYS A 91 4.89 -6.88 17.36
CA LYS A 91 4.22 -7.27 18.60
C LYS A 91 3.91 -5.99 19.39
N ASN A 92 2.63 -5.72 19.62
CA ASN A 92 2.19 -4.55 20.37
C ASN A 92 2.56 -4.70 21.86
N SER A 93 2.53 -3.61 22.63
CA SER A 93 2.87 -3.65 24.06
C SER A 93 1.94 -4.52 24.90
N ASP A 94 0.68 -4.67 24.50
CA ASP A 94 -0.30 -5.59 25.09
C ASP A 94 -0.09 -7.06 24.68
N GLY A 95 0.91 -7.32 23.83
CA GLY A 95 1.24 -8.63 23.31
C GLY A 95 0.45 -9.05 22.08
N SER A 96 -0.49 -8.22 21.60
CA SER A 96 -1.26 -8.51 20.39
C SER A 96 -0.38 -8.44 19.14
N CYS A 97 -0.82 -9.13 18.09
CA CYS A 97 -0.20 -9.03 16.78
C CYS A 97 -0.62 -7.72 16.10
N GLY A 98 0.35 -7.00 15.53
CA GLY A 98 0.12 -5.89 14.61
C GLY A 98 0.82 -6.16 13.28
N LEU A 99 0.24 -5.67 12.19
CA LEU A 99 0.84 -5.79 10.85
C LEU A 99 0.85 -4.44 10.12
N SER A 100 1.84 -4.26 9.26
CA SER A 100 1.89 -3.18 8.27
C SER A 100 2.20 -3.76 6.89
N VAL A 101 1.23 -3.67 5.99
CA VAL A 101 1.37 -4.05 4.57
C VAL A 101 1.71 -2.82 3.74
N TYR A 102 2.86 -2.82 3.08
CA TYR A 102 3.28 -1.73 2.18
C TYR A 102 2.71 -1.93 0.78
N ILE A 103 2.02 -0.92 0.24
CA ILE A 103 1.41 -0.96 -1.11
C ILE A 103 2.20 -0.09 -2.07
N TRP A 104 2.38 1.18 -1.71
CA TRP A 104 3.01 2.14 -2.59
C TRP A 104 3.67 3.26 -1.77
N GLY A 105 4.71 3.84 -2.33
CA GLY A 105 5.34 5.02 -1.78
C GLY A 105 6.35 5.60 -2.77
N MET A 106 6.54 6.91 -2.66
CA MET A 106 7.53 7.66 -3.44
C MET A 106 8.12 8.72 -2.52
N GLY A 107 9.43 8.86 -2.53
CA GLY A 107 10.11 9.85 -1.70
C GLY A 107 11.60 9.93 -1.97
N PHE A 108 12.20 11.03 -1.52
CA PHE A 108 13.63 11.27 -1.57
C PHE A 108 14.04 12.18 -0.39
N ALA A 109 15.18 11.88 0.24
CA ALA A 109 15.80 12.71 1.27
C ALA A 109 14.88 13.12 2.45
N GLY A 110 13.99 12.23 2.89
CA GLY A 110 13.11 12.45 4.05
C GLY A 110 11.72 12.98 3.71
N SER A 111 11.50 13.43 2.47
CA SER A 111 10.17 13.80 1.98
C SER A 111 9.61 12.74 1.06
N GLY A 112 8.31 12.54 1.12
CA GLY A 112 7.64 11.52 0.34
C GLY A 112 6.29 11.15 0.91
N ASN A 113 5.56 10.36 0.14
CA ASN A 113 4.28 9.81 0.56
C ASN A 113 4.26 8.30 0.47
N SER A 114 3.45 7.67 1.32
CA SER A 114 3.27 6.23 1.33
C SER A 114 1.85 5.82 1.69
N TYR A 115 1.46 4.67 1.17
CA TYR A 115 0.16 4.04 1.28
C TYR A 115 0.38 2.64 1.84
N ARG A 116 -0.28 2.34 2.94
CA ARG A 116 -0.15 1.08 3.67
C ARG A 116 -1.52 0.61 4.15
N TYR A 117 -1.64 -0.68 4.44
CA TYR A 117 -2.68 -1.18 5.33
C TYR A 117 -2.06 -1.53 6.68
N LYS A 118 -2.74 -1.20 7.77
CA LYS A 118 -2.35 -1.59 9.12
C LYS A 118 -3.42 -2.48 9.74
N TYR A 119 -3.01 -3.59 10.32
CA TYR A 119 -3.86 -4.45 11.14
C TYR A 119 -3.47 -4.29 12.60
N GLN A 120 -4.47 -4.00 13.45
CA GLN A 120 -4.28 -3.81 14.90
C GLN A 120 -3.08 -2.91 15.26
N PRO A 121 -2.95 -1.68 14.70
CA PRO A 121 -1.89 -0.77 15.12
C PRO A 121 -2.06 -0.37 16.59
N GLU A 122 -0.96 -0.35 17.34
CA GLU A 122 -0.94 -0.04 18.78
C GLU A 122 -1.56 1.32 19.15
N ALA A 123 -1.32 2.34 18.32
CA ALA A 123 -1.88 3.67 18.49
C ALA A 123 -2.32 4.22 17.13
N PRO A 124 -3.54 3.91 16.66
CA PRO A 124 -4.05 4.40 15.40
C PRO A 124 -4.04 5.93 15.38
N LYS A 125 -3.48 6.52 14.32
CA LYS A 125 -3.47 7.97 14.10
C LYS A 125 -4.88 8.43 13.68
N PRO A 126 -5.49 9.41 14.36
CA PRO A 126 -6.86 9.81 14.07
C PRO A 126 -7.06 10.23 12.60
N TYR A 127 -8.15 9.76 12.00
CA TYR A 127 -8.62 10.22 10.70
C TYR A 127 -9.77 11.23 10.87
N ASP A 128 -9.61 12.45 10.35
CA ASP A 128 -10.65 13.46 10.25
C ASP A 128 -11.05 13.66 8.78
N PRO A 129 -12.26 13.26 8.34
CA PRO A 129 -12.69 13.40 6.95
C PRO A 129 -12.81 14.87 6.48
N ALA A 130 -12.93 15.84 7.38
CA ALA A 130 -12.99 17.26 7.00
C ALA A 130 -11.60 17.82 6.61
N VAL A 131 -10.54 17.23 7.19
CA VAL A 131 -9.14 17.66 7.00
C VAL A 131 -8.41 16.73 6.03
N HIS A 132 -8.66 15.42 6.10
CA HIS A 132 -7.95 14.39 5.35
C HIS A 132 -8.60 14.04 4.01
N ILE A 133 -8.80 15.08 3.19
CA ILE A 133 -9.29 14.93 1.82
C ILE A 133 -8.08 14.81 0.87
N HIS A 134 -8.03 13.74 0.07
CA HIS A 134 -6.91 13.40 -0.84
C HIS A 134 -6.36 14.61 -1.62
N ASN A 135 -7.25 15.31 -2.33
CA ASN A 135 -6.88 16.49 -3.12
C ASN A 135 -6.35 17.65 -2.26
N LYS A 136 -6.85 17.84 -1.04
CA LYS A 136 -6.34 18.91 -0.14
C LYS A 136 -4.99 18.55 0.46
N ILE A 137 -4.74 17.28 0.73
CA ILE A 137 -3.47 16.83 1.29
C ILE A 137 -2.36 16.93 0.24
N ILE A 138 -2.58 16.36 -0.95
CA ILE A 138 -1.59 16.35 -2.02
C ILE A 138 -1.26 17.76 -2.50
N ASN A 139 -2.26 18.65 -2.60
CA ASN A 139 -2.06 20.01 -3.10
C ASN A 139 -1.38 20.93 -2.08
N ASN A 140 -1.49 20.66 -0.78
CA ASN A 140 -0.96 21.54 0.26
C ASN A 140 0.40 21.09 0.83
N GLN A 141 0.94 19.94 0.40
CA GLN A 141 2.25 19.39 0.83
C GLN A 141 2.46 19.39 2.35
N LYS A 142 1.39 19.27 3.13
CA LYS A 142 1.49 19.27 4.59
C LYS A 142 1.95 17.90 5.08
N ASP A 143 2.80 17.90 6.09
CA ASP A 143 3.08 16.71 6.88
C ASP A 143 1.77 16.19 7.45
N VAL A 144 1.44 14.96 7.10
CA VAL A 144 0.22 14.31 7.58
C VAL A 144 0.44 12.81 7.67
N GLU A 145 -0.07 12.22 8.74
CA GLU A 145 -0.16 10.78 8.91
C GLU A 145 -1.49 10.46 9.59
N PHE A 146 -2.26 9.55 9.00
CA PHE A 146 -3.54 9.11 9.57
C PHE A 146 -3.77 7.62 9.32
N ASP A 147 -4.63 7.02 10.14
CA ASP A 147 -5.12 5.65 10.02
C ASP A 147 -6.65 5.71 9.91
N MET A 148 -7.17 5.45 8.73
CA MET A 148 -8.60 5.45 8.42
C MET A 148 -9.16 4.03 8.53
N PRO A 149 -10.14 3.76 9.40
CA PRO A 149 -10.81 2.46 9.46
C PRO A 149 -11.36 2.05 8.09
N LEU A 150 -11.14 0.80 7.68
CA LEU A 150 -11.61 0.28 6.39
C LEU A 150 -13.05 -0.24 6.42
N THR A 151 -13.56 -0.51 7.61
CA THR A 151 -14.93 -0.97 7.88
C THR A 151 -15.63 -0.03 8.85
N HIS A 152 -16.96 0.03 8.77
CA HIS A 152 -17.77 0.81 9.71
C HIS A 152 -17.71 0.20 11.12
N GLU A 153 -17.90 1.04 12.16
CA GLU A 153 -17.73 0.67 13.57
C GLU A 153 -18.43 -0.63 14.00
N ALA A 154 -19.63 -0.91 13.48
CA ALA A 154 -20.40 -2.12 13.82
C ALA A 154 -19.80 -3.42 13.25
N GLN A 155 -18.88 -3.33 12.28
CA GLN A 155 -18.23 -4.45 11.59
C GLN A 155 -16.70 -4.29 11.61
N PHE A 156 -16.19 -3.51 12.56
CA PHE A 156 -14.78 -3.16 12.58
C PHE A 156 -13.91 -4.37 12.89
N ASP A 157 -13.03 -4.71 11.95
CA ASP A 157 -12.18 -5.91 11.97
C ASP A 157 -10.70 -5.58 12.21
N ASN A 158 -10.42 -4.37 12.71
CA ASN A 158 -9.10 -3.86 13.04
C ASN A 158 -8.17 -3.53 11.87
N TRP A 159 -8.70 -3.45 10.65
CA TRP A 159 -7.95 -2.96 9.50
C TRP A 159 -8.11 -1.46 9.26
N TYR A 160 -6.98 -0.82 8.99
CA TYR A 160 -6.88 0.60 8.67
C TYR A 160 -6.15 0.79 7.34
N PHE A 161 -6.62 1.75 6.55
CA PHE A 161 -5.81 2.39 5.52
C PHE A 161 -4.93 3.45 6.17
N ASN A 162 -3.63 3.34 6.00
CA ASN A 162 -2.66 4.33 6.45
C ASN A 162 -2.12 5.13 5.27
N TYR A 163 -2.16 6.45 5.40
CA TYR A 163 -1.48 7.39 4.53
C TYR A 163 -0.48 8.20 5.33
N LYS A 164 0.69 8.42 4.75
CA LYS A 164 1.72 9.30 5.28
C LYS A 164 2.26 10.20 4.18
N ASN A 165 2.47 11.48 4.49
CA ASN A 165 3.18 12.46 3.68
C ASN A 165 4.14 13.25 4.59
N THR A 166 5.39 13.40 4.16
CA THR A 166 6.48 14.15 4.81
C THR A 166 7.34 14.87 3.78
#